data_AF-A0A4R1BPD6-F1
#
_entry.id   AF-A0A4R1BPD6-F1
#
_cell.length_a   1.000
_cell.length_b   1.000
_cell.length_c   1.000
_cell.angle_alpha   90.00
_cell.angle_beta   90.00
_cell.angle_gamma   90.00
#
_symmetry.space_group_name_H-M   'P 1'
#
loop_
_entity.id
_entity.type
_entity.pdbx_description
1 polymer ?
#
loop_
_entity_poly.entity_id
_entity_poly.type
_entity_poly.pdbx_seq_one_letter_code
_entity_poly.pdbx_strand_id
1 'polypeptide(L)'
;MGSLSDFFDKHDPDGRWRAGALTGLASGTFSTVLISLGGPRIGRDVPLDWMEIASINLRDRAIVSEPGWPQVLPGILTHQSVDLAWAAAYFGLGIGHLGQEKQRKALLAGAIPWAVASSAFEFFVAIPILQRLLKMQVPYWTGLTVHLASSVAYPLFLRIRRRIAGEETTPDEDRLARLTLLAMGGSIAALALLEVLARKGHEPRWPFDREQEIEVGRSFLRQMTAHHELGVRLSRLLRDKAPQKEARVLGTLMYAEHVGELDAMRRWWRNWYGGEMPEPTEEEHERMPGMPPTGRVDELETMSGAAFERSFYPVMISHHEGAITMSDDLIRRARDPRLILFADQIRYAQRNQVQYMRELEGRA
;
A
#
# COMPACT_ATOMS: atom_id res chain seq x y z
N MET A 1 -1.79 40.21 -20.35
CA MET A 1 -1.56 38.79 -20.05
C MET A 1 -2.47 38.00 -20.96
N GLY A 2 -1.95 37.16 -21.85
CA GLY A 2 -2.79 36.30 -22.70
C GLY A 2 -3.62 35.35 -21.85
N SER A 3 -4.77 34.93 -22.36
CA SER A 3 -5.62 33.97 -21.65
C SER A 3 -4.92 32.60 -21.56
N LEU A 4 -5.31 31.76 -20.59
CA LEU A 4 -4.89 30.36 -20.57
C LEU A 4 -5.25 29.64 -21.87
N SER A 5 -6.33 30.04 -22.55
CA SER A 5 -6.68 29.52 -23.88
C SER A 5 -5.58 29.83 -24.88
N ASP A 6 -5.17 31.09 -25.00
CA ASP A 6 -4.16 31.54 -25.97
C ASP A 6 -2.81 30.84 -25.76
N PHE A 7 -2.46 30.55 -24.51
CA PHE A 7 -1.24 29.80 -24.20
C PHE A 7 -1.29 28.40 -24.79
N PHE A 8 -2.36 27.64 -24.53
CA PHE A 8 -2.45 26.27 -25.01
C PHE A 8 -2.76 26.17 -26.50
N ASP A 9 -3.51 27.10 -27.08
CA ASP A 9 -3.77 27.10 -28.53
C ASP A 9 -2.46 27.33 -29.30
N LYS A 10 -1.49 28.01 -28.68
CA LYS A 10 -0.13 28.19 -29.21
C LYS A 10 0.82 27.01 -28.93
N HIS A 11 0.71 26.34 -27.77
CA HIS A 11 1.72 25.36 -27.31
C HIS A 11 1.22 23.90 -27.25
N ASP A 12 -0.07 23.66 -27.42
CA ASP A 12 -0.73 22.35 -27.46
C ASP A 12 -1.90 22.34 -28.47
N PRO A 13 -1.66 22.70 -29.75
CA PRO A 13 -2.73 22.84 -30.75
C PRO A 13 -3.47 21.51 -31.01
N ASP A 14 -2.78 20.37 -30.87
CA ASP A 14 -3.37 19.03 -31.01
C ASP A 14 -4.02 18.51 -29.71
N GLY A 15 -4.02 19.33 -28.64
CA GLY A 15 -4.64 19.03 -27.34
C GLY A 15 -4.04 17.84 -26.60
N ARG A 16 -2.84 17.35 -26.98
CA ARG A 16 -2.25 16.12 -26.43
C ARG A 16 -1.86 16.25 -24.96
N TRP A 17 -1.37 17.41 -24.54
CA TRP A 17 -0.97 17.64 -23.16
C TRP A 17 -2.18 17.84 -22.27
N ARG A 18 -3.16 18.64 -22.72
CA ARG A 18 -4.46 18.79 -22.06
C ARG A 18 -5.17 17.45 -21.91
N ALA A 19 -5.23 16.64 -22.98
CA ALA A 19 -5.83 15.32 -22.96
C ALA A 19 -5.08 14.35 -22.04
N GLY A 20 -3.75 14.38 -22.06
CA GLY A 20 -2.90 13.59 -21.18
C GLY A 20 -3.14 13.92 -19.70
N ALA A 21 -3.23 15.21 -19.36
CA ALA A 21 -3.51 15.66 -18.01
C ALA A 21 -4.91 15.24 -17.52
N LEU A 22 -5.95 15.41 -18.35
CA LEU A 22 -7.30 14.95 -18.00
C LEU A 22 -7.38 13.42 -17.86
N THR A 23 -6.66 12.70 -18.72
CA THR A 23 -6.56 11.23 -18.60
C THR A 23 -5.84 10.85 -17.31
N GLY A 24 -4.79 11.58 -16.94
CA GLY A 24 -4.06 11.42 -15.68
C GLY A 24 -4.92 11.66 -14.45
N LEU A 25 -5.76 12.71 -14.46
CA LEU A 25 -6.73 12.95 -13.38
C LEU A 25 -7.74 11.80 -13.28
N ALA A 26 -8.24 11.30 -14.41
CA ALA A 26 -9.19 10.19 -14.42
C ALA A 26 -8.53 8.88 -13.94
N SER A 27 -7.32 8.57 -14.41
CA SER A 27 -6.57 7.38 -14.00
C SER A 27 -6.18 7.44 -12.53
N GLY A 28 -5.69 8.59 -12.07
CA GLY A 28 -5.30 8.79 -10.68
C GLY A 28 -6.48 8.69 -9.72
N THR A 29 -7.63 9.27 -10.09
CA THR A 29 -8.86 9.14 -9.29
C THR A 29 -9.30 7.69 -9.23
N PHE A 30 -9.29 6.99 -10.37
CA PHE A 30 -9.66 5.58 -10.43
C PHE A 30 -8.74 4.71 -9.58
N SER A 31 -7.43 4.85 -9.71
CA SER A 31 -6.45 4.07 -8.94
C SER A 31 -6.61 4.34 -7.44
N THR A 32 -6.77 5.60 -7.03
CA THR A 32 -7.01 5.98 -5.61
C THR A 32 -8.25 5.29 -5.03
N VAL A 33 -9.37 5.31 -5.76
CA VAL A 33 -10.60 4.64 -5.30
C VAL A 33 -10.40 3.13 -5.26
N LEU A 34 -9.79 2.56 -6.31
CA LEU A 34 -9.57 1.13 -6.43
C LEU A 34 -8.70 0.60 -5.28
N ILE A 35 -7.56 1.25 -4.98
CA ILE A 35 -6.69 0.83 -3.89
C ILE A 35 -7.31 1.08 -2.51
N SER A 36 -8.08 2.16 -2.34
CA SER A 36 -8.77 2.43 -1.06
C SER A 36 -9.85 1.40 -0.76
N LEU A 37 -10.50 0.83 -1.77
CA LEU A 37 -11.50 -0.24 -1.59
C LEU A 37 -10.87 -1.64 -1.60
N GLY A 38 -9.76 -1.82 -2.32
CA GLY A 38 -9.08 -3.10 -2.51
C GLY A 38 -8.10 -3.44 -1.38
N GLY A 39 -7.41 -2.45 -0.82
CA GLY A 39 -6.41 -2.61 0.23
C GLY A 39 -6.87 -3.48 1.40
N PRO A 40 -8.05 -3.24 2.01
CA PRO A 40 -8.55 -4.04 3.13
C PRO A 40 -8.73 -5.53 2.80
N ARG A 41 -8.93 -5.89 1.51
CA ARG A 41 -9.08 -7.28 1.06
C ARG A 41 -7.77 -8.06 1.09
N ILE A 42 -6.64 -7.35 1.14
CA ILE A 42 -5.28 -7.90 1.19
C ILE A 42 -4.51 -7.43 2.44
N GLY A 43 -5.24 -6.99 3.46
CA GLY A 43 -4.72 -6.71 4.79
C GLY A 43 -4.06 -5.34 4.94
N ARG A 44 -4.30 -4.41 4.00
CA ARG A 44 -3.84 -3.04 4.13
C ARG A 44 -4.75 -2.21 5.03
N ASP A 45 -4.12 -1.36 5.84
CA ASP A 45 -4.78 -0.23 6.48
C ASP A 45 -4.68 1.01 5.56
N VAL A 46 -5.83 1.48 5.09
CA VAL A 46 -5.89 2.55 4.07
C VAL A 46 -5.39 3.90 4.62
N PRO A 47 -5.85 4.37 5.80
CA PRO A 47 -5.27 5.55 6.42
C PRO A 47 -3.74 5.50 6.59
N LEU A 48 -3.20 4.35 7.00
CA LEU A 48 -1.77 4.11 7.16
C LEU A 48 -1.01 4.19 5.84
N ASP A 49 -1.50 3.54 4.78
CA ASP A 49 -0.91 3.61 3.44
C ASP A 49 -0.77 5.06 2.96
N TRP A 50 -1.83 5.85 3.15
CA TRP A 50 -1.80 7.26 2.75
C TRP A 50 -0.87 8.09 3.63
N MET A 51 -0.73 7.77 4.91
CA MET A 51 0.25 8.41 5.79
C MET A 51 1.69 8.11 5.36
N GLU A 52 1.99 6.87 4.98
CA GLU A 52 3.30 6.49 4.44
C GLU A 52 3.62 7.29 3.18
N ILE A 53 2.68 7.41 2.24
CA ILE A 53 2.84 8.24 1.03
C ILE A 53 3.00 9.71 1.41
N ALA A 54 2.24 10.22 2.38
CA ALA A 54 2.34 11.61 2.85
C ALA A 54 3.73 11.94 3.40
N SER A 55 4.43 10.96 3.96
CA SER A 55 5.79 11.15 4.49
C SER A 55 6.82 11.48 3.40
N ILE A 56 6.52 11.28 2.11
CA ILE A 56 7.34 11.79 0.99
C ILE A 56 7.49 13.32 1.09
N ASN A 57 6.40 14.01 1.41
CA ASN A 57 6.36 15.48 1.49
C ASN A 57 6.51 15.99 2.92
N LEU A 58 5.89 15.32 3.89
CA LEU A 58 5.82 15.75 5.28
C LEU A 58 6.92 15.15 6.17
N ARG A 59 7.67 14.16 5.67
CA ARG A 59 8.72 13.44 6.40
C ARG A 59 8.19 12.83 7.69
N ASP A 60 8.95 12.94 8.77
CA ASP A 60 8.61 12.46 10.11
C ASP A 60 7.32 13.10 10.67
N ARG A 61 6.93 14.28 10.20
CA ARG A 61 5.70 14.96 10.64
C ARG A 61 4.42 14.26 10.17
N ALA A 62 4.51 13.39 9.16
CA ALA A 62 3.37 12.55 8.77
C ALA A 62 3.08 11.46 9.81
N ILE A 63 4.11 10.97 10.50
CA ILE A 63 4.02 9.71 11.25
C ILE A 63 3.29 9.94 12.57
N VAL A 64 2.11 9.34 12.69
CA VAL A 64 1.26 9.36 13.89
C VAL A 64 0.68 7.97 14.14
N SER A 65 0.29 7.69 15.38
CA SER A 65 -0.26 6.38 15.75
C SER A 65 -1.63 6.09 15.13
N GLU A 66 -2.43 7.12 14.87
CA GLU A 66 -3.78 7.02 14.33
C GLU A 66 -3.93 8.05 13.20
N PRO A 67 -3.61 7.66 11.94
CA PRO A 67 -3.65 8.59 10.82
C PRO A 67 -5.07 9.08 10.53
N GLY A 68 -5.23 10.40 10.53
CA GLY A 68 -6.47 11.08 10.15
C GLY A 68 -6.32 11.83 8.83
N TRP A 69 -7.33 12.65 8.51
CA TRP A 69 -7.30 13.50 7.32
C TRP A 69 -6.05 14.37 7.13
N PRO A 70 -5.39 14.91 8.18
CA PRO A 70 -4.14 15.64 8.02
C PRO A 70 -2.98 14.83 7.43
N GLN A 71 -3.01 13.50 7.56
CA GLN A 71 -2.05 12.58 6.96
C GLN A 71 -2.57 12.02 5.64
N VAL A 72 -3.85 11.63 5.61
CA VAL A 72 -4.47 10.98 4.44
C VAL A 72 -4.51 11.91 3.23
N LEU A 73 -4.94 13.16 3.40
CA LEU A 73 -5.12 14.08 2.27
C LEU A 73 -3.79 14.41 1.56
N PRO A 74 -2.69 14.76 2.26
CA PRO A 74 -1.39 14.92 1.61
C PRO A 74 -0.90 13.65 0.89
N GLY A 75 -1.18 12.46 1.42
CA GLY A 75 -0.88 11.20 0.75
C GLY A 75 -1.60 11.07 -0.59
N ILE A 76 -2.92 11.28 -0.58
CA ILE A 76 -3.74 11.26 -1.80
C ILE A 76 -3.25 12.30 -2.80
N LEU A 77 -2.99 13.53 -2.37
CA LEU A 77 -2.52 14.60 -3.25
C LEU A 77 -1.15 14.28 -3.87
N THR A 78 -0.25 13.69 -3.09
CA THR A 78 1.06 13.23 -3.58
C THR A 78 0.86 12.20 -4.69
N HIS A 79 0.08 11.17 -4.42
CA HIS A 79 -0.25 10.13 -5.40
C HIS A 79 -0.90 10.71 -6.67
N GLN A 80 -1.94 11.55 -6.54
CA GLN A 80 -2.60 12.20 -7.67
C GLN A 80 -1.62 13.02 -8.52
N SER A 81 -0.70 13.74 -7.90
CA SER A 81 0.28 14.57 -8.61
C SER A 81 1.24 13.71 -9.45
N VAL A 82 1.63 12.56 -8.92
CA VAL A 82 2.56 11.64 -9.57
C VAL A 82 1.87 10.89 -10.71
N ASP A 83 0.66 10.36 -10.49
CA ASP A 83 -0.14 9.71 -11.54
C ASP A 83 -0.45 10.66 -12.69
N LEU A 84 -0.80 11.92 -12.40
CA LEU A 84 -1.00 12.95 -13.40
C LEU A 84 0.28 13.19 -14.21
N ALA A 85 1.43 13.31 -13.54
CA ALA A 85 2.70 13.56 -14.20
C ALA A 85 3.09 12.42 -15.15
N TRP A 86 2.93 11.15 -14.74
CA TRP A 86 3.25 10.01 -15.60
C TRP A 86 2.30 9.84 -16.76
N ALA A 87 0.99 10.06 -16.57
CA ALA A 87 0.05 10.06 -17.68
C ALA A 87 0.37 11.19 -18.67
N ALA A 88 0.64 12.40 -18.18
CA ALA A 88 1.02 13.53 -19.02
C ALA A 88 2.33 13.25 -19.79
N ALA A 89 3.33 12.60 -19.18
CA ALA A 89 4.55 12.19 -19.87
C ALA A 89 4.28 11.12 -20.94
N TYR A 90 3.51 10.09 -20.60
CA TYR A 90 3.18 9.00 -21.53
C TYR A 90 2.46 9.51 -22.78
N PHE A 91 1.47 10.39 -22.60
CA PHE A 91 0.69 10.92 -23.70
C PHE A 91 1.37 12.12 -24.38
N GLY A 92 1.93 13.07 -23.63
CA GLY A 92 2.53 14.28 -24.18
C GLY A 92 3.84 14.04 -24.91
N LEU A 93 4.75 13.24 -24.33
CA LEU A 93 6.04 12.91 -24.92
C LEU A 93 5.99 11.60 -25.72
N GLY A 94 5.30 10.59 -25.20
CA GLY A 94 5.27 9.24 -25.74
C GLY A 94 4.40 9.12 -26.99
N ILE A 95 3.10 8.85 -26.84
CA ILE A 95 2.27 8.44 -27.99
C ILE A 95 1.46 9.57 -28.63
N GLY A 96 1.32 10.73 -27.98
CA GLY A 96 0.41 11.80 -28.41
C GLY A 96 0.78 12.46 -29.73
N HIS A 97 2.04 12.33 -30.18
CA HIS A 97 2.50 12.81 -31.47
C HIS A 97 2.25 11.83 -32.63
N LEU A 98 1.85 10.58 -32.34
CA LEU A 98 1.65 9.56 -33.36
C LEU A 98 0.31 9.78 -34.10
N GLY A 99 0.26 9.33 -35.36
CA GLY A 99 -1.00 9.22 -36.10
C GLY A 99 -1.96 8.20 -35.46
N GLN A 100 -3.27 8.35 -35.70
CA GLN A 100 -4.34 7.69 -34.94
C GLN A 100 -4.22 6.16 -34.84
N GLU A 101 -4.00 5.46 -35.97
CA GLU A 101 -3.86 4.01 -35.96
C GLU A 101 -2.66 3.55 -35.11
N LYS A 102 -1.56 4.30 -35.20
CA LYS A 102 -0.34 4.05 -34.43
C LYS A 102 -0.57 4.34 -32.94
N GLN A 103 -1.34 5.36 -32.60
CA GLN A 103 -1.69 5.64 -31.20
C GLN A 103 -2.46 4.51 -30.55
N ARG A 104 -3.49 3.98 -31.22
CA ARG A 104 -4.27 2.86 -30.68
C ARG A 104 -3.39 1.62 -30.44
N LYS A 105 -2.53 1.27 -31.40
CA LYS A 105 -1.59 0.14 -31.27
C LYS A 105 -0.56 0.40 -30.16
N ALA A 106 0.02 1.60 -30.11
CA ALA A 106 1.01 1.99 -29.12
C ALA A 106 0.41 2.05 -27.71
N LEU A 107 -0.86 2.44 -27.56
CA LEU A 107 -1.57 2.44 -26.29
C LEU A 107 -1.75 1.02 -25.76
N LEU A 108 -2.26 0.11 -26.60
CA LEU A 108 -2.48 -1.29 -26.21
C LEU A 108 -1.17 -2.02 -25.90
N ALA A 109 -0.09 -1.72 -26.63
CA ALA A 109 1.22 -2.35 -26.42
C ALA A 109 2.06 -1.68 -25.32
N GLY A 110 1.88 -0.38 -25.10
CA GLY A 110 2.79 0.44 -24.29
C GLY A 110 2.32 0.74 -22.88
N ALA A 111 1.02 0.65 -22.58
CA ALA A 111 0.49 1.03 -21.27
C ALA A 111 1.04 0.15 -20.12
N ILE A 112 1.11 -1.17 -20.32
CA ILE A 112 1.66 -2.09 -19.31
C ILE A 112 3.18 -1.90 -19.14
N PRO A 113 4.01 -1.91 -20.21
CA PRO A 113 5.43 -1.60 -20.06
C PRO A 113 5.69 -0.24 -19.41
N TRP A 114 4.85 0.76 -19.71
CA TRP A 114 4.94 2.07 -19.08
C TRP A 114 4.65 2.02 -17.58
N ALA A 115 3.57 1.34 -17.17
CA ALA A 115 3.24 1.15 -15.76
C ALA A 115 4.37 0.46 -14.99
N VAL A 116 5.00 -0.56 -15.58
CA VAL A 116 6.17 -1.23 -15.00
C VAL A 116 7.36 -0.27 -14.90
N ALA A 117 7.67 0.46 -15.95
CA ALA A 117 8.83 1.37 -15.98
C ALA A 117 8.68 2.55 -15.01
N SER A 118 7.51 3.18 -14.97
CA SER A 118 7.22 4.31 -14.08
C SER A 118 7.17 3.88 -12.61
N SER A 119 6.53 2.75 -12.30
CA SER A 119 6.55 2.17 -10.95
C SER A 119 7.97 1.79 -10.50
N ALA A 120 8.76 1.14 -11.36
CA ALA A 120 10.14 0.79 -11.04
C ALA A 120 11.00 2.04 -10.80
N PHE A 121 10.83 3.08 -11.63
CA PHE A 121 11.54 4.34 -11.43
C PHE A 121 11.17 4.98 -10.09
N GLU A 122 9.88 5.04 -9.75
CA GLU A 122 9.44 5.57 -8.46
C GLU A 122 10.06 4.79 -7.30
N PHE A 123 9.94 3.47 -7.32
CA PHE A 123 10.30 2.62 -6.20
C PHE A 123 11.82 2.52 -6.00
N PHE A 124 12.58 2.35 -7.08
CA PHE A 124 14.02 2.12 -6.99
C PHE A 124 14.86 3.40 -7.13
N VAL A 125 14.28 4.51 -7.59
CA VAL A 125 15.02 5.76 -7.81
C VAL A 125 14.40 6.92 -7.03
N ALA A 126 13.14 7.27 -7.28
CA ALA A 126 12.56 8.50 -6.73
C ALA A 126 12.33 8.43 -5.22
N ILE A 127 11.65 7.40 -4.73
CA ILE A 127 11.30 7.21 -3.32
C ILE A 127 12.55 7.15 -2.44
N PRO A 128 13.60 6.37 -2.75
CA PRO A 128 14.84 6.38 -1.96
C PRO A 128 15.50 7.75 -1.83
N ILE A 129 15.35 8.62 -2.84
CA ILE A 129 15.88 9.99 -2.81
C ILE A 129 15.03 10.90 -1.91
N LEU A 130 13.71 10.75 -1.96
CA LEU A 130 12.73 11.62 -1.29
C LEU A 130 12.49 11.21 0.17
N GLN A 131 12.49 9.91 0.49
CA GLN A 131 12.24 9.34 1.81
C GLN A 131 13.52 8.74 2.42
N ARG A 132 14.45 9.59 2.84
CA ARG A 132 15.75 9.15 3.35
C ARG A 132 15.75 8.59 4.78
N LEU A 133 14.74 8.93 5.60
CA LEU A 133 14.76 8.64 7.04
C LEU A 133 13.99 7.37 7.40
N LEU A 134 12.86 7.13 6.76
CA LEU A 134 12.07 5.91 6.87
C LEU A 134 11.91 5.38 5.46
N LYS A 135 12.54 4.24 5.16
CA LYS A 135 12.30 3.55 3.89
C LYS A 135 10.80 3.22 3.80
N MET A 136 10.28 3.15 2.59
CA MET A 136 8.92 2.70 2.34
C MET A 136 8.71 1.32 2.99
N GLN A 137 7.62 1.14 3.74
CA GLN A 137 7.35 -0.11 4.45
C GLN A 137 6.48 -1.06 3.61
N VAL A 138 6.08 -0.62 2.42
CA VAL A 138 5.33 -1.45 1.46
C VAL A 138 6.24 -2.05 0.37
N PRO A 139 6.03 -3.31 -0.01
CA PRO A 139 6.82 -3.98 -1.04
C PRO A 139 6.52 -3.44 -2.46
N TYR A 140 7.47 -3.59 -3.39
CA TYR A 140 7.41 -3.07 -4.77
C TYR A 140 6.09 -3.36 -5.51
N TRP A 141 5.53 -4.56 -5.32
CA TRP A 141 4.32 -4.95 -6.05
C TRP A 141 3.11 -4.06 -5.72
N THR A 142 3.10 -3.38 -4.57
CA THR A 142 2.03 -2.43 -4.20
C THR A 142 2.01 -1.25 -5.17
N GLY A 143 3.14 -0.57 -5.35
CA GLY A 143 3.31 0.49 -6.35
C GLY A 143 3.04 0.00 -7.76
N LEU A 144 3.52 -1.19 -8.13
CA LEU A 144 3.24 -1.76 -9.45
C LEU A 144 1.73 -1.94 -9.69
N THR A 145 0.99 -2.42 -8.68
CA THR A 145 -0.46 -2.61 -8.75
C THR A 145 -1.19 -1.27 -8.96
N VAL A 146 -0.74 -0.21 -8.28
CA VAL A 146 -1.27 1.14 -8.46
C VAL A 146 -1.10 1.61 -9.92
N HIS A 147 0.11 1.48 -10.47
CA HIS A 147 0.41 1.91 -11.84
C HIS A 147 -0.35 1.09 -12.89
N LEU A 148 -0.46 -0.23 -12.68
CA LEU A 148 -1.26 -1.10 -13.54
C LEU A 148 -2.75 -0.71 -13.50
N ALA A 149 -3.29 -0.41 -12.31
CA ALA A 149 -4.65 0.09 -12.16
C ALA A 149 -4.85 1.42 -12.91
N SER A 150 -3.94 2.39 -12.76
CA SER A 150 -3.97 3.66 -13.49
C SER A 150 -3.99 3.46 -15.01
N SER A 151 -3.20 2.49 -15.51
CA SER A 151 -3.10 2.19 -16.94
C SER A 151 -4.42 1.70 -17.56
N VAL A 152 -5.34 1.14 -16.76
CA VAL A 152 -6.67 0.69 -17.24
C VAL A 152 -7.47 1.85 -17.81
N ALA A 153 -7.29 3.07 -17.29
CA ALA A 153 -7.99 4.26 -17.75
C ALA A 153 -7.37 4.90 -19.01
N TYR A 154 -6.17 4.48 -19.42
CA TYR A 154 -5.45 5.08 -20.55
C TYR A 154 -6.22 5.08 -21.88
N PRO A 155 -7.01 4.05 -22.24
CA PRO A 155 -7.83 4.08 -23.45
C PRO A 155 -8.80 5.27 -23.56
N LEU A 156 -9.17 5.90 -22.43
CA LEU A 156 -10.00 7.11 -22.43
C LEU A 156 -9.32 8.29 -23.14
N PHE A 157 -7.99 8.30 -23.22
CA PHE A 157 -7.21 9.34 -23.88
C PHE A 157 -7.68 9.62 -25.31
N LEU A 158 -7.97 8.58 -26.10
CA LEU A 158 -8.36 8.75 -27.51
C LEU A 158 -9.64 9.59 -27.64
N ARG A 159 -10.65 9.29 -26.82
CA ARG A 159 -11.92 10.02 -26.77
C ARG A 159 -11.76 11.41 -26.16
N ILE A 160 -10.96 11.55 -25.10
CA ILE A 160 -10.70 12.83 -24.45
C ILE A 160 -9.99 13.78 -25.42
N ARG A 161 -8.97 13.30 -26.13
CA ARG A 161 -8.20 14.10 -27.08
C ARG A 161 -9.06 14.64 -28.21
N ARG A 162 -9.90 13.81 -28.84
CA ARG A 162 -10.80 14.26 -29.91
C ARG A 162 -11.76 15.35 -29.45
N ARG A 163 -12.33 15.18 -28.26
CA ARG A 163 -13.22 16.20 -27.67
C ARG A 163 -12.50 17.53 -27.44
N ILE A 164 -11.25 17.49 -26.99
CA ILE A 164 -10.44 18.71 -26.80
C ILE A 164 -10.10 19.35 -28.16
N ALA A 165 -9.78 18.54 -29.18
CA ALA A 165 -9.48 19.01 -30.52
C ALA A 165 -10.74 19.48 -31.31
N GLY A 166 -11.95 19.33 -30.75
CA GLY A 166 -13.20 19.62 -31.45
C GLY A 166 -13.54 18.63 -32.56
N GLU A 167 -12.93 17.44 -32.55
CA GLU A 167 -13.13 16.38 -33.53
C GLU A 167 -14.24 15.41 -33.09
N GLU A 168 -14.98 14.84 -34.05
CA GLU A 168 -15.94 13.77 -33.79
C GLU A 168 -15.23 12.46 -33.43
N THR A 169 -15.77 11.73 -32.44
CA THR A 169 -15.26 10.41 -32.04
C THR A 169 -15.66 9.32 -33.03
N THR A 170 -14.77 8.35 -33.24
CA THR A 170 -15.10 7.17 -34.06
C THR A 170 -15.91 6.14 -33.25
N PRO A 171 -16.71 5.29 -33.92
CA PRO A 171 -17.46 4.22 -33.25
C PRO A 171 -16.58 3.27 -32.43
N ASP A 172 -15.35 3.01 -32.89
CA ASP A 172 -14.40 2.13 -32.20
C ASP A 172 -13.81 2.78 -30.95
N GLU A 173 -13.47 4.07 -30.98
CA GLU A 173 -13.02 4.82 -29.81
C GLU A 173 -14.13 4.93 -28.76
N ASP A 174 -15.37 5.16 -29.20
CA ASP A 174 -16.53 5.20 -28.29
C ASP A 174 -16.87 3.82 -27.71
N ARG A 175 -16.69 2.74 -28.49
CA ARG A 175 -16.80 1.38 -27.95
C ARG A 175 -15.71 1.11 -26.92
N LEU A 176 -14.46 1.45 -27.22
CA LEU A 176 -13.33 1.24 -26.32
C LEU A 176 -13.50 2.02 -25.02
N ALA A 177 -13.83 3.31 -25.10
CA ALA A 177 -14.06 4.14 -23.92
C ALA A 177 -15.21 3.63 -23.06
N ARG A 178 -16.32 3.16 -23.68
CA ARG A 178 -17.42 2.54 -22.94
C ARG A 178 -16.99 1.26 -22.22
N LEU A 179 -16.25 0.38 -22.88
CA LEU A 179 -15.75 -0.85 -22.24
C LEU A 179 -14.79 -0.53 -21.09
N THR A 180 -13.91 0.46 -21.26
CA THR A 180 -13.02 0.94 -20.19
C THR A 180 -13.80 1.48 -19.00
N LEU A 181 -14.79 2.35 -19.23
CA LEU A 181 -15.62 2.89 -18.15
C LEU A 181 -16.45 1.80 -17.44
N LEU A 182 -16.97 0.83 -18.19
CA LEU A 182 -17.69 -0.31 -17.61
C LEU A 182 -16.76 -1.20 -16.77
N ALA A 183 -15.54 -1.45 -17.23
CA ALA A 183 -14.55 -2.20 -16.46
C ALA A 183 -14.16 -1.46 -15.18
N MET A 184 -13.88 -0.16 -15.26
CA MET A 184 -13.55 0.68 -14.10
C MET A 184 -14.71 0.72 -13.10
N GLY A 185 -15.92 1.04 -13.57
CA GLY A 185 -17.11 1.12 -12.73
C GLY A 185 -17.50 -0.23 -12.14
N GLY A 186 -17.38 -1.30 -12.91
CA GLY A 186 -17.62 -2.68 -12.45
C GLY A 186 -16.65 -3.10 -11.35
N SER A 187 -15.35 -2.80 -11.50
CA SER A 187 -14.35 -3.08 -10.46
C SER A 187 -14.62 -2.30 -9.17
N ILE A 188 -14.95 -1.01 -9.26
CA ILE A 188 -15.32 -0.20 -8.09
C ILE A 188 -16.58 -0.76 -7.43
N ALA A 189 -17.61 -1.08 -8.20
CA ALA A 189 -18.86 -1.62 -7.67
C ALA A 189 -18.64 -2.98 -6.98
N ALA A 190 -17.81 -3.85 -7.55
CA ALA A 190 -17.47 -5.13 -6.96
C ALA A 190 -16.73 -4.97 -5.63
N LEU A 191 -15.71 -4.10 -5.56
CA LEU A 191 -14.98 -3.85 -4.32
C LEU A 191 -15.83 -3.15 -3.26
N ALA A 192 -16.70 -2.21 -3.67
CA ALA A 192 -17.65 -1.57 -2.77
C ALA A 192 -18.66 -2.58 -2.20
N LEU A 193 -19.15 -3.52 -3.02
CA LEU A 193 -20.01 -4.61 -2.55
C LEU A 193 -19.27 -5.50 -1.55
N LEU A 194 -18.03 -5.88 -1.84
CA LEU A 194 -17.21 -6.66 -0.90
C LEU A 194 -17.00 -5.91 0.42
N GLU A 195 -16.80 -4.60 0.38
CA GLU A 195 -16.70 -3.78 1.59
C GLU A 195 -18.01 -3.76 2.39
N VAL A 196 -19.16 -3.65 1.72
CA VAL A 196 -20.48 -3.75 2.37
C VAL A 196 -20.67 -5.13 3.01
N LEU A 197 -20.28 -6.21 2.32
CA LEU A 197 -20.34 -7.57 2.86
C LEU A 197 -19.41 -7.73 4.07
N ALA A 198 -18.18 -7.24 4.00
CA ALA A 198 -17.20 -7.30 5.07
C ALA A 198 -17.67 -6.59 6.35
N ARG A 199 -18.29 -5.42 6.22
CA ARG A 199 -18.88 -4.68 7.35
C ARG A 199 -20.03 -5.44 8.01
N LYS A 200 -20.69 -6.34 7.27
CA LYS A 200 -21.74 -7.22 7.78
C LYS A 200 -21.24 -8.58 8.26
N GLY A 201 -19.92 -8.84 8.23
CA GLY A 201 -19.37 -10.14 8.63
C GLY A 201 -19.59 -11.25 7.58
N HIS A 202 -19.78 -10.87 6.31
CA HIS A 202 -20.07 -11.79 5.21
C HIS A 202 -19.04 -11.71 4.06
N GLU A 203 -17.84 -11.19 4.30
CA GLU A 203 -16.77 -11.22 3.30
C GLU A 203 -16.41 -12.67 2.96
N PRO A 204 -16.50 -13.09 1.69
CA PRO A 204 -16.24 -14.48 1.33
C PRO A 204 -14.77 -14.84 1.55
N ARG A 205 -14.55 -16.09 1.94
CA ARG A 205 -13.21 -16.70 1.94
C ARG A 205 -12.75 -17.02 0.52
N TRP A 206 -11.47 -17.37 0.37
CA TRP A 206 -10.95 -17.85 -0.89
C TRP A 206 -11.64 -19.18 -1.26
N PRO A 207 -12.29 -19.26 -2.43
CA PRO A 207 -13.20 -20.35 -2.73
C PRO A 207 -12.52 -21.69 -3.00
N PHE A 208 -11.19 -21.70 -3.22
CA PHE A 208 -10.44 -22.89 -3.62
C PHE A 208 -9.61 -23.52 -2.50
N ASP A 209 -9.67 -22.99 -1.27
CA ASP A 209 -8.95 -23.60 -0.14
C ASP A 209 -9.64 -24.89 0.30
N ARG A 210 -8.84 -25.96 0.45
CA ARG A 210 -9.27 -27.21 1.10
C ARG A 210 -9.04 -27.08 2.61
N GLU A 211 -9.50 -28.07 3.36
CA GLU A 211 -9.49 -28.02 4.84
C GLU A 211 -8.10 -27.79 5.42
N GLN A 212 -7.07 -28.39 4.82
CA GLN A 212 -5.68 -28.22 5.25
C GLN A 212 -5.20 -26.78 5.06
N GLU A 213 -5.55 -26.15 3.94
CA GLU A 213 -5.21 -24.75 3.66
C GLU A 213 -5.96 -23.78 4.59
N ILE A 214 -7.22 -24.10 4.95
CA ILE A 214 -8.00 -23.36 5.94
C ILE A 214 -7.30 -23.37 7.30
N GLU A 215 -6.81 -24.53 7.73
CA GLU A 215 -6.13 -24.66 9.03
C GLU A 215 -4.80 -23.92 9.07
N VAL A 216 -4.03 -23.93 7.97
CA VAL A 216 -2.83 -23.10 7.82
C VAL A 216 -3.16 -21.62 8.04
N GLY A 217 -4.23 -21.13 7.42
CA GLY A 217 -4.69 -19.75 7.60
C GLY A 217 -5.16 -19.43 9.01
N ARG A 218 -5.93 -20.33 9.65
CA ARG A 218 -6.38 -20.16 11.04
C ARG A 218 -5.22 -20.06 12.00
N SER A 219 -4.30 -21.01 11.94
CA SER A 219 -3.17 -21.08 12.84
C SER A 219 -2.27 -19.85 12.68
N PHE A 220 -2.00 -19.41 11.45
CA PHE A 220 -1.25 -18.18 11.20
C PHE A 220 -1.94 -16.94 11.77
N LEU A 221 -3.23 -16.71 11.46
CA LEU A 221 -3.94 -15.52 11.91
C LEU A 221 -3.98 -15.45 13.44
N ARG A 222 -4.19 -16.59 14.10
CA ARG A 222 -4.21 -16.68 15.56
C ARG A 222 -2.85 -16.40 16.19
N GLN A 223 -1.80 -17.07 15.73
CA GLN A 223 -0.44 -16.88 16.26
C GLN A 223 0.07 -15.47 15.97
N MET A 224 -0.06 -14.98 14.73
CA MET A 224 0.41 -13.64 14.36
C MET A 224 -0.39 -12.55 15.07
N THR A 225 -1.67 -12.75 15.39
CA THR A 225 -2.42 -11.82 16.25
C THR A 225 -1.79 -11.70 17.64
N ALA A 226 -1.55 -12.81 18.33
CA ALA A 226 -0.90 -12.79 19.65
C ALA A 226 0.53 -12.21 19.60
N HIS A 227 1.27 -12.53 18.53
CA HIS A 227 2.62 -11.99 18.28
C HIS A 227 2.59 -10.47 18.12
N HIS A 228 1.65 -9.94 17.34
CA HIS A 228 1.47 -8.51 17.12
C HIS A 228 0.93 -7.76 18.34
N GLU A 229 0.10 -8.38 19.18
CA GLU A 229 -0.35 -7.76 20.44
C GLU A 229 0.84 -7.42 21.35
N LEU A 230 1.83 -8.32 21.45
CA LEU A 230 3.09 -8.01 22.11
C LEU A 230 3.85 -6.91 21.35
N GLY A 231 3.91 -6.99 20.02
CA GLY A 231 4.51 -5.95 19.18
C GLY A 231 3.93 -4.56 19.45
N VAL A 232 2.62 -4.44 19.63
CA VAL A 232 1.94 -3.18 20.00
C VAL A 232 2.45 -2.65 21.35
N ARG A 233 2.58 -3.53 22.36
CA ARG A 233 3.11 -3.15 23.69
C ARG A 233 4.55 -2.65 23.57
N LEU A 234 5.41 -3.37 22.88
CA LEU A 234 6.82 -2.98 22.66
C LEU A 234 6.94 -1.67 21.88
N SER A 235 6.18 -1.50 20.79
CA SER A 235 6.19 -0.26 19.98
C SER A 235 5.79 0.97 20.79
N ARG A 236 4.83 0.84 21.72
CA ARG A 236 4.47 1.92 22.67
C ARG A 236 5.65 2.30 23.56
N LEU A 237 6.37 1.32 24.10
CA LEU A 237 7.55 1.60 24.94
C LEU A 237 8.60 2.38 24.18
N LEU A 238 8.91 2.00 22.93
CA LEU A 238 9.89 2.73 22.12
C LEU A 238 9.42 4.16 21.81
N ARG A 239 8.15 4.32 21.41
CA ARG A 239 7.54 5.63 21.17
C ARG A 239 7.66 6.57 22.37
N ASP A 240 7.39 6.05 23.57
CA ASP A 240 7.19 6.87 24.76
C ASP A 240 8.49 7.10 25.56
N LYS A 241 9.43 6.14 25.54
CA LYS A 241 10.62 6.15 26.41
C LYS A 241 11.93 6.43 25.68
N ALA A 242 12.01 6.21 24.37
CA ALA A 242 13.28 6.30 23.66
C ALA A 242 13.83 7.75 23.70
N PRO A 243 15.07 7.99 24.14
CA PRO A 243 15.70 9.32 24.06
C PRO A 243 15.91 9.79 22.62
N GLN A 244 16.20 8.89 21.67
CA GLN A 244 16.40 9.25 20.26
C GLN A 244 15.06 9.59 19.59
N LYS A 245 15.00 10.71 18.87
CA LYS A 245 13.77 11.15 18.18
C LYS A 245 13.38 10.14 17.10
N GLU A 246 14.35 9.66 16.35
CA GLU A 246 14.22 8.68 15.27
C GLU A 246 13.62 7.37 15.79
N ALA A 247 14.06 6.93 16.97
CA ALA A 247 13.52 5.75 17.64
C ALA A 247 12.06 5.94 18.07
N ARG A 248 11.68 7.13 18.58
CA ARG A 248 10.27 7.43 18.88
C ARG A 248 9.39 7.44 17.64
N VAL A 249 9.89 7.99 16.53
CA VAL A 249 9.19 7.99 15.24
C VAL A 249 9.01 6.55 14.74
N LEU A 250 10.05 5.71 14.81
CA LEU A 250 9.96 4.29 14.49
C LEU A 250 8.93 3.57 15.37
N GLY A 251 8.94 3.80 16.70
CA GLY A 251 7.96 3.24 17.62
C GLY A 251 6.52 3.66 17.29
N THR A 252 6.34 4.90 16.83
CA THR A 252 5.02 5.40 16.36
C THR A 252 4.55 4.66 15.12
N LEU A 253 5.43 4.45 14.15
CA LEU A 253 5.14 3.75 12.90
C LEU A 253 4.81 2.27 13.15
N MET A 254 5.68 1.54 13.87
CA MET A 254 5.46 0.14 14.21
C MET A 254 4.16 -0.06 14.99
N TYR A 255 3.82 0.88 15.88
CA TYR A 255 2.55 0.83 16.60
C TYR A 255 1.35 0.91 15.63
N ALA A 256 1.36 1.88 14.71
CA ALA A 256 0.26 2.08 13.77
C ALA A 256 0.11 0.87 12.81
N GLU A 257 1.23 0.34 12.32
CA GLU A 257 1.26 -0.88 11.50
C GLU A 257 0.70 -2.08 12.24
N HIS A 258 1.21 -2.40 13.43
CA HIS A 258 0.73 -3.56 14.18
C HIS A 258 -0.76 -3.46 14.50
N VAL A 259 -1.28 -2.28 14.82
CA VAL A 259 -2.71 -2.08 15.06
C VAL A 259 -3.54 -2.31 13.79
N GLY A 260 -3.13 -1.75 12.65
CA GLY A 260 -3.81 -1.97 11.38
C GLY A 260 -3.82 -3.44 10.95
N GLU A 261 -2.69 -4.12 11.14
CA GLU A 261 -2.54 -5.56 10.85
C GLU A 261 -3.39 -6.44 11.78
N LEU A 262 -3.45 -6.11 13.08
CA LEU A 262 -4.37 -6.76 14.04
C LEU A 262 -5.83 -6.61 13.61
N ASP A 263 -6.22 -5.41 13.18
CA ASP A 263 -7.58 -5.14 12.71
C ASP A 263 -7.92 -5.94 11.44
N ALA A 264 -6.97 -6.08 10.51
CA ALA A 264 -7.13 -6.93 9.33
C ALA A 264 -7.32 -8.41 9.73
N MET A 265 -6.42 -8.96 10.57
CA MET A 265 -6.47 -10.35 10.99
C MET A 265 -7.77 -10.69 11.74
N ARG A 266 -8.18 -9.84 12.69
CA ARG A 266 -9.44 -10.03 13.45
C ARG A 266 -10.67 -9.89 12.57
N ARG A 267 -10.66 -8.95 11.61
CA ARG A 267 -11.76 -8.81 10.65
C ARG A 267 -11.90 -10.05 9.78
N TRP A 268 -10.80 -10.56 9.23
CA TRP A 268 -10.80 -11.77 8.43
C TRP A 268 -11.25 -12.98 9.22
N TRP A 269 -10.79 -13.15 10.46
CA TRP A 269 -11.26 -14.22 11.33
C TRP A 269 -12.79 -14.20 11.49
N ARG A 270 -13.36 -13.05 11.86
CA ARG A 270 -14.81 -12.90 12.03
C ARG A 270 -15.58 -13.20 10.75
N ASN A 271 -15.07 -12.77 9.59
CA ASN A 271 -15.75 -12.97 8.31
C ASN A 271 -15.63 -14.40 7.77
N TRP A 272 -14.49 -15.06 7.96
CA TRP A 272 -14.20 -16.34 7.32
C TRP A 272 -14.48 -17.54 8.20
N TYR A 273 -14.31 -17.41 9.52
CA TYR A 273 -14.45 -18.50 10.48
C TYR A 273 -15.58 -18.29 11.48
N GLY A 274 -16.01 -17.04 11.66
CA GLY A 274 -17.05 -16.67 12.61
C GLY A 274 -16.54 -16.61 14.05
N GLY A 275 -17.32 -15.93 14.90
CA GLY A 275 -17.01 -15.77 16.31
C GLY A 275 -15.78 -14.91 16.60
N GLU A 276 -15.38 -14.89 17.86
CA GLU A 276 -14.12 -14.29 18.29
C GLU A 276 -12.95 -15.24 18.03
N MET A 277 -11.78 -14.66 17.79
CA MET A 277 -10.56 -15.45 17.64
C MET A 277 -10.15 -16.01 19.00
N PRO A 278 -10.02 -17.34 19.16
CA PRO A 278 -9.52 -17.90 20.40
C PRO A 278 -8.03 -17.59 20.54
N GLU A 279 -7.56 -17.57 21.78
CA GLU A 279 -6.13 -17.48 22.07
C GLU A 279 -5.36 -18.67 21.45
N PRO A 280 -4.08 -18.48 21.09
CA PRO A 280 -3.20 -19.60 20.72
C PRO A 280 -3.17 -20.65 21.82
N THR A 281 -3.03 -21.92 21.45
CA THR A 281 -2.75 -22.97 22.45
C THR A 281 -1.36 -22.77 23.05
N GLU A 282 -1.10 -23.36 24.22
CA GLU A 282 0.25 -23.34 24.83
C GLU A 282 1.32 -23.83 23.84
N GLU A 283 1.04 -24.95 23.15
CA GLU A 283 1.94 -25.54 22.16
C GLU A 283 2.16 -24.63 20.93
N GLU A 284 1.16 -23.85 20.52
CA GLU A 284 1.34 -22.83 19.48
C GLU A 284 2.18 -21.66 20.02
N HIS A 285 1.91 -21.20 21.24
CA HIS A 285 2.64 -20.11 21.87
C HIS A 285 4.14 -20.43 22.01
N GLU A 286 4.48 -21.63 22.51
CA GLU A 286 5.86 -22.10 22.64
C GLU A 286 6.59 -22.20 21.29
N ARG A 287 5.85 -22.43 20.20
CA ARG A 287 6.41 -22.53 18.85
C ARG A 287 6.55 -21.19 18.13
N MET A 288 6.00 -20.10 18.68
CA MET A 288 6.12 -18.78 18.06
C MET A 288 7.55 -18.25 18.20
N PRO A 289 8.31 -18.13 17.10
CA PRO A 289 9.67 -17.62 17.16
C PRO A 289 9.68 -16.13 17.57
N GLY A 290 10.74 -15.71 18.25
CA GLY A 290 10.96 -14.30 18.61
C GLY A 290 10.16 -13.81 19.82
N MET A 291 9.34 -14.65 20.46
CA MET A 291 8.69 -14.29 21.72
C MET A 291 9.74 -14.16 22.83
N PRO A 292 9.80 -13.03 23.56
CA PRO A 292 10.75 -12.86 24.64
C PRO A 292 10.36 -13.72 25.85
N PRO A 293 11.33 -14.11 26.70
CA PRO A 293 11.03 -14.80 27.96
C PRO A 293 10.09 -13.99 28.86
N THR A 294 9.32 -14.69 29.70
CA THR A 294 8.43 -14.09 30.71
C THR A 294 9.18 -13.07 31.58
N GLY A 295 8.55 -11.92 31.84
CA GLY A 295 9.12 -10.84 32.65
C GLY A 295 10.06 -9.89 31.90
N ARG A 296 10.58 -10.28 30.72
CA ARG A 296 11.51 -9.43 29.95
C ARG A 296 10.89 -8.10 29.52
N VAL A 297 9.61 -8.10 29.18
CA VAL A 297 8.87 -6.87 28.81
C VAL A 297 8.65 -5.99 30.04
N ASP A 298 8.36 -6.59 31.19
CA ASP A 298 8.16 -5.87 32.46
C ASP A 298 9.46 -5.18 32.89
N GLU A 299 10.62 -5.83 32.68
CA GLU A 299 11.93 -5.20 32.88
C GLU A 299 12.07 -3.94 32.01
N LEU A 300 11.80 -4.03 30.70
CA LEU A 300 11.88 -2.89 29.78
C LEU A 300 10.98 -1.73 30.21
N GLU A 301 9.82 -2.02 30.79
CA GLU A 301 8.90 -1.01 31.32
C GLU A 301 9.50 -0.20 32.49
N THR A 302 10.38 -0.81 33.28
CA THR A 302 11.06 -0.11 34.38
C THR A 302 12.26 0.72 33.93
N MET A 303 12.77 0.45 32.72
CA MET A 303 13.96 1.13 32.19
C MET A 303 13.65 2.50 31.59
N SER A 304 14.70 3.31 31.44
CA SER A 304 14.65 4.63 30.79
C SER A 304 15.99 4.99 30.12
N GLY A 305 15.95 6.02 29.28
CA GLY A 305 17.14 6.59 28.63
C GLY A 305 17.88 5.59 27.73
N ALA A 306 19.20 5.77 27.61
CA ALA A 306 20.03 4.91 26.75
C ALA A 306 20.06 3.44 27.20
N ALA A 307 19.90 3.17 28.50
CA ALA A 307 19.85 1.80 29.02
C ALA A 307 18.60 1.06 28.50
N PHE A 308 17.45 1.76 28.44
CA PHE A 308 16.23 1.21 27.83
C PHE A 308 16.45 0.88 26.35
N GLU A 309 16.96 1.80 25.54
CA GLU A 309 17.18 1.57 24.10
C GLU A 309 18.09 0.37 23.83
N ARG A 310 19.25 0.29 24.50
CA ARG A 310 20.19 -0.83 24.37
C ARG A 310 19.58 -2.17 24.74
N SER A 311 18.64 -2.18 25.68
CA SER A 311 17.90 -3.38 26.07
C SER A 311 16.73 -3.70 25.15
N PHE A 312 16.12 -2.68 24.56
CA PHE A 312 14.94 -2.78 23.71
C PHE A 312 15.26 -3.36 22.33
N TYR A 313 16.30 -2.85 21.66
CA TYR A 313 16.58 -3.24 20.27
C TYR A 313 16.77 -4.75 20.09
N PRO A 314 17.57 -5.47 20.91
CA PRO A 314 17.71 -6.92 20.76
C PRO A 314 16.38 -7.68 20.92
N VAL A 315 15.50 -7.21 21.81
CA VAL A 315 14.17 -7.81 22.03
C VAL A 315 13.28 -7.61 20.81
N MET A 316 13.15 -6.38 20.32
CA MET A 316 12.29 -6.08 19.18
C MET A 316 12.83 -6.65 17.87
N ILE A 317 14.15 -6.68 17.69
CA ILE A 317 14.79 -7.32 16.53
C ILE A 317 14.47 -8.83 16.52
N SER A 318 14.65 -9.52 17.64
CA SER A 318 14.35 -10.96 17.72
C SER A 318 12.86 -11.23 17.51
N HIS A 319 11.98 -10.39 18.07
CA HIS A 319 10.54 -10.45 17.86
C HIS A 319 10.18 -10.34 16.36
N HIS A 320 10.71 -9.33 15.67
CA HIS A 320 10.49 -9.15 14.23
C HIS A 320 11.08 -10.29 13.37
N GLU A 321 12.28 -10.80 13.71
CA GLU A 321 12.84 -11.98 13.04
C GLU A 321 11.92 -13.21 13.17
N GLY A 322 11.21 -13.31 14.29
CA GLY A 322 10.15 -14.28 14.51
C GLY A 322 8.97 -14.14 13.54
N ALA A 323 8.37 -12.96 13.48
CA ALA A 323 7.24 -12.69 12.57
C ALA A 323 7.64 -12.80 11.08
N ILE A 324 8.88 -12.46 10.72
CA ILE A 324 9.46 -12.75 9.39
C ILE A 324 9.46 -14.26 9.12
N THR A 325 9.91 -15.07 10.08
CA THR A 325 9.96 -16.54 9.95
C THR A 325 8.56 -17.14 9.80
N MET A 326 7.60 -16.70 10.60
CA MET A 326 6.20 -17.13 10.50
C MET A 326 5.58 -16.75 9.15
N SER A 327 5.89 -15.55 8.65
CA SER A 327 5.44 -15.07 7.33
C SER A 327 6.04 -15.89 6.20
N ASP A 328 7.34 -16.21 6.28
CA ASP A 328 8.03 -17.07 5.31
C ASP A 328 7.47 -18.52 5.32
N ASP A 329 7.01 -19.03 6.46
CA ASP A 329 6.29 -20.31 6.52
C ASP A 329 4.92 -20.25 5.86
N LEU A 330 4.14 -19.19 6.14
CA LEU A 330 2.83 -19.01 5.52
C LEU A 330 2.93 -18.91 4.00
N ILE A 331 3.85 -18.10 3.47
CA ILE A 331 4.03 -17.91 2.02
C ILE A 331 4.31 -19.24 1.32
N ARG A 332 5.01 -20.18 1.97
CA ARG A 332 5.32 -21.51 1.40
C ARG A 332 4.13 -22.47 1.40
N ARG A 333 3.17 -22.28 2.32
CA ARG A 333 2.10 -23.26 2.61
C ARG A 333 0.71 -22.80 2.18
N ALA A 334 0.45 -21.50 2.22
CA ALA A 334 -0.84 -20.92 1.91
C ALA A 334 -1.15 -21.01 0.41
N ARG A 335 -2.46 -21.04 0.10
CA ARG A 335 -2.99 -20.94 -1.27
C ARG A 335 -3.85 -19.71 -1.47
N ASP A 336 -4.44 -19.18 -0.40
CA ASP A 336 -5.12 -17.89 -0.41
C ASP A 336 -4.13 -16.76 -0.74
N PRO A 337 -4.26 -16.08 -1.90
CA PRO A 337 -3.37 -14.99 -2.27
C PRO A 337 -3.44 -13.82 -1.29
N ARG A 338 -4.56 -13.63 -0.58
CA ARG A 338 -4.70 -12.55 0.41
C ARG A 338 -3.76 -12.78 1.59
N LEU A 339 -3.68 -14.01 2.09
CA LEU A 339 -2.76 -14.39 3.15
C LEU A 339 -1.30 -14.32 2.69
N ILE A 340 -0.99 -14.75 1.47
CA ILE A 340 0.37 -14.66 0.90
C ILE A 340 0.82 -13.21 0.79
N LEU A 341 -0.02 -12.33 0.23
CA LEU A 341 0.28 -10.91 0.09
C LEU A 341 0.41 -10.23 1.45
N PHE A 342 -0.40 -10.60 2.42
CA PHE A 342 -0.33 -10.06 3.78
C PHE A 342 0.95 -10.47 4.51
N ALA A 343 1.32 -11.75 4.47
CA ALA A 343 2.58 -12.22 5.03
C ALA A 343 3.80 -11.59 4.34
N ASP A 344 3.75 -11.38 3.02
CA ASP A 344 4.82 -10.67 2.30
C ASP A 344 4.98 -9.21 2.77
N GLN A 345 3.87 -8.52 3.07
CA GLN A 345 3.90 -7.16 3.61
C GLN A 345 4.53 -7.11 4.99
N ILE A 346 4.05 -7.94 5.94
CA ILE A 346 4.62 -8.03 7.29
C ILE A 346 6.12 -8.30 7.22
N ARG A 347 6.50 -9.32 6.44
CA ARG A 347 7.90 -9.69 6.21
C ARG A 347 8.73 -8.54 5.67
N TYR A 348 8.21 -7.77 4.72
CA TYR A 348 8.92 -6.67 4.09
C TYR A 348 9.12 -5.49 5.05
N ALA A 349 8.04 -5.04 5.71
CA ALA A 349 8.08 -3.96 6.69
C ALA A 349 9.03 -4.31 7.84
N GLN A 350 8.86 -5.48 8.44
CA GLN A 350 9.67 -5.86 9.60
C GLN A 350 11.16 -6.08 9.25
N ARG A 351 11.50 -6.50 8.02
CA ARG A 351 12.90 -6.52 7.56
C ARG A 351 13.51 -5.11 7.52
N ASN A 352 12.76 -4.12 7.03
CA ASN A 352 13.21 -2.73 7.01
C ASN A 352 13.36 -2.18 8.42
N GLN A 353 12.45 -2.52 9.34
CA GLN A 353 12.49 -2.09 10.73
C GLN A 353 13.64 -2.73 11.50
N VAL A 354 13.93 -4.02 11.29
CA VAL A 354 15.13 -4.69 11.84
C VAL A 354 16.40 -3.98 11.35
N GLN A 355 16.50 -3.68 10.06
CA GLN A 355 17.64 -2.94 9.53
C GLN A 355 17.77 -1.57 10.22
N TYR A 356 16.68 -0.83 10.34
CA TYR A 356 16.71 0.51 10.91
C TYR A 356 17.02 0.52 12.41
N MET A 357 16.49 -0.44 13.18
CA MET A 357 16.85 -0.63 14.59
C MET A 357 18.34 -0.90 14.76
N ARG A 358 18.95 -1.74 13.93
CA ARG A 358 20.41 -1.98 13.96
C ARG A 358 21.21 -0.71 13.66
N GLU A 359 20.73 0.12 12.73
CA GLU A 359 21.35 1.42 12.44
C GLU A 359 21.23 2.41 13.60
N LEU A 360 20.12 2.39 14.34
CA LEU A 360 19.91 3.23 15.53
C LEU A 360 20.70 2.72 16.74
N GLU A 361 20.79 1.41 16.92
CA GLU A 361 21.61 0.77 17.95
C GLU A 361 23.09 1.16 17.79
N GLY A 362 23.62 1.16 16.56
CA GLY A 362 24.99 1.60 16.28
C GLY A 362 25.26 3.09 16.53
N ARG A 363 24.23 3.90 16.80
CA ARG A 363 24.34 5.34 17.12
C ARG A 363 24.13 5.64 18.62
N ALA A 364 23.69 4.65 19.40
CA ALA A 364 23.37 4.73 20.83
C ALA A 364 24.57 4.37 21.73
#